data_AF-A0A7Y4A1U7-F1
#
_entry.id   AF-A0A7Y4A1U7-F1
#
_cell.length_a   1.000
_cell.length_b   1.000
_cell.length_c   1.000
_cell.angle_alpha   90.00
_cell.angle_beta   90.00
_cell.angle_gamma   90.00
#
_symmetry.space_group_name_H-M   'P 1'
#
loop_
_entity.id
_entity.type
_entity.pdbx_description
1 polymer ?
#
loop_
_entity_poly.entity_id
_entity_poly.type
_entity_poly.pdbx_seq_one_letter_code
_entity_poly.pdbx_strand_id
1 'polypeptide(L)'
;MIQLKQLNAELSSDINVKQAAAKKQMQELVCRLSDAPKYHKLTTQDRELLSNEGYASDLTNNLVVITQREKSMTSSVKDKLLVGFTYAAFDPALYGNTAIYNALELISNGCCCYCESFLMPVGAGEVGHFRPVSLLDVEISSESNSHTCSPYYLQAYEQSNLVYTCQACSTDHKAGRFPVMGERNAVDVNQEQPILVNPYHENPRDYIRFNPRNCLAYPFDEACAFYLAKHKQTAAEVEVQIWQDPSRIPNQFTSNGDLLTDSKIQQQYEDWRAQQQLGNSSTRGEQTIDIMGLNRNVLVLARLVMATSLMSSYEMINKVTSTKGEGSTPESLYPQCDTISYRSMAIDVLQTLKQASTNSPDITPDNKVNLTPTSLAMYKEDLRPSRAPKTIAAWLRSCLSYLVLESELKQTTKRRLVCLSAEDKIYGATDTEKCVFLPIDWKTDIHNVIKVKSHRNLWEASFLELAQSHPHELISLFANNDVWVEGDYTPLA
;
A
#
# COMPACT_ATOMS: atom_id res chain seq x y z
N MET A 1 5.99 -11.75 -7.32
CA MET A 1 6.26 -10.62 -8.23
C MET A 1 7.69 -10.75 -8.71
N ILE A 2 8.02 -10.34 -9.93
CA ILE A 2 9.41 -10.36 -10.42
C ILE A 2 10.19 -9.14 -9.94
N GLN A 3 11.51 -9.25 -9.88
CA GLN A 3 12.38 -8.11 -9.65
C GLN A 3 12.36 -7.19 -10.87
N LEU A 4 12.22 -5.89 -10.63
CA LEU A 4 12.28 -4.84 -11.63
C LEU A 4 13.62 -4.12 -11.54
N LYS A 5 14.05 -3.54 -12.66
CA LYS A 5 15.24 -2.68 -12.69
C LYS A 5 14.96 -1.40 -11.91
N GLN A 6 15.96 -0.88 -11.21
CA GLN A 6 15.85 0.41 -10.53
C GLN A 6 15.53 1.53 -11.54
N LEU A 7 14.73 2.50 -11.08
CA LEU A 7 14.43 3.69 -11.86
C LEU A 7 15.67 4.58 -11.95
N ASN A 8 16.02 4.95 -13.18
CA ASN A 8 17.04 5.96 -13.46
C ASN A 8 16.56 6.79 -14.66
N ALA A 9 15.63 7.70 -14.40
CA ALA A 9 15.09 8.61 -15.40
C ALA A 9 15.97 9.86 -15.50
N GLU A 10 16.39 10.19 -16.72
CA GLU A 10 17.05 11.46 -17.01
C GLU A 10 16.01 12.59 -16.99
N LEU A 11 16.12 13.47 -15.99
CA LEU A 11 15.21 14.60 -15.82
C LEU A 11 15.78 15.86 -16.48
N SER A 12 14.89 16.73 -16.96
CA SER A 12 15.31 18.04 -17.46
C SER A 12 15.93 18.88 -16.35
N SER A 13 16.77 19.85 -16.72
CA SER A 13 17.39 20.77 -15.76
C SER A 13 16.35 21.53 -14.93
N ASP A 14 15.22 21.92 -15.54
CA ASP A 14 14.11 22.59 -14.87
C ASP A 14 13.48 21.72 -13.78
N ILE A 15 13.18 20.45 -14.08
CA ILE A 15 12.60 19.52 -13.10
C ILE A 15 13.58 19.25 -11.96
N ASN A 16 14.86 19.04 -12.26
CA ASN A 16 15.89 18.84 -11.24
C ASN A 16 15.97 20.03 -10.27
N VAL A 17 15.97 21.26 -10.81
CA VAL A 17 15.99 22.48 -9.99
C VAL A 17 14.73 22.60 -9.13
N LYS A 18 13.55 22.32 -9.69
CA LYS A 18 12.27 22.37 -8.95
C LYS A 18 12.20 21.33 -7.83
N GLN A 19 12.58 20.08 -8.10
CA GLN A 19 12.61 19.03 -7.07
C GLN A 19 13.62 19.36 -5.95
N ALA A 20 14.81 19.85 -6.31
CA ALA A 20 15.83 20.27 -5.34
C ALA A 20 15.36 21.47 -4.50
N ALA A 21 14.73 22.46 -5.12
CA ALA A 21 14.16 23.62 -4.43
C ALA A 21 13.04 23.22 -3.47
N ALA A 22 12.11 22.35 -3.91
CA ALA A 22 11.03 21.86 -3.07
C ALA A 22 11.57 21.12 -1.84
N LYS A 23 12.51 20.17 -2.03
CA LYS A 23 13.13 19.43 -0.92
C LYS A 23 13.84 20.36 0.06
N LYS A 24 14.61 21.33 -0.45
CA LYS A 24 15.31 22.33 0.38
C LYS A 24 14.33 23.16 1.20
N GLN A 25 13.30 23.71 0.57
CA GLN A 25 12.28 24.52 1.26
C GLN A 25 11.52 23.70 2.31
N MET A 26 11.18 22.44 2.01
CA MET A 26 10.55 21.55 2.99
C MET A 26 11.42 21.35 4.24
N GLN A 27 12.73 21.12 4.06
CA GLN A 27 13.68 20.97 5.17
C GLN A 27 13.81 22.26 5.99
N GLU A 28 13.95 23.41 5.32
CA GLU A 28 14.07 24.72 5.97
C GLU A 28 12.81 25.06 6.78
N LEU A 29 11.62 24.83 6.23
CA LEU A 29 10.34 25.08 6.91
C LEU A 29 10.18 24.20 8.16
N VAL A 30 10.44 22.89 8.04
CA VAL A 30 10.33 21.96 9.17
C VAL A 30 11.35 22.31 10.25
N CYS A 31 12.60 22.59 9.88
CA CYS A 31 13.66 22.98 10.81
C CYS A 31 13.35 24.32 11.50
N ARG A 32 12.78 25.28 10.78
CA ARG A 32 12.42 26.59 11.35
C ARG A 32 11.32 26.48 12.39
N LEU A 33 10.36 25.60 12.17
CA LEU A 33 9.14 25.51 12.98
C LEU A 33 9.19 24.40 14.03
N SER A 34 10.25 23.58 14.06
CA SER A 34 10.42 22.51 15.05
C SER A 34 10.46 23.00 16.50
N ASP A 35 10.87 24.27 16.70
CA ASP A 35 10.93 24.93 18.00
C ASP A 35 9.78 25.94 18.21
N ALA A 36 8.75 25.91 17.36
CA ALA A 36 7.60 26.79 17.51
C ALA A 36 6.93 26.60 18.89
N PRO A 37 6.34 27.66 19.47
CA PRO A 37 5.64 27.54 20.75
C PRO A 37 4.54 26.47 20.68
N LYS A 38 4.46 25.62 21.71
CA LYS A 38 3.33 24.68 21.83
C LYS A 38 2.01 25.47 21.85
N TYR A 39 0.98 24.85 21.28
CA TYR A 39 -0.38 25.37 21.08
C TYR A 39 -0.53 26.51 20.05
N HIS A 40 0.55 26.89 19.36
CA HIS A 40 0.49 27.80 18.22
C HIS A 40 0.05 27.06 16.95
N LYS A 41 -0.73 27.73 16.11
CA LYS A 41 -1.11 27.30 14.76
C LYS A 41 -0.59 28.31 13.75
N LEU A 42 -0.36 27.87 12.51
CA LEU A 42 0.01 28.78 11.42
C LEU A 42 -1.18 29.64 10.99
N THR A 43 -1.19 30.90 11.43
CA THR A 43 -2.19 31.90 11.06
C THR A 43 -1.99 32.40 9.64
N THR A 44 -2.96 33.16 9.10
CA THR A 44 -2.83 33.87 7.82
C THR A 44 -1.58 34.76 7.79
N GLN A 45 -1.29 35.47 8.88
CA GLN A 45 -0.14 36.37 8.98
C GLN A 45 1.20 35.60 8.95
N ASP A 46 1.27 34.45 9.62
CA ASP A 46 2.47 33.61 9.60
C ASP A 46 2.74 33.09 8.20
N ARG A 47 1.68 32.70 7.47
CA ARG A 47 1.81 32.23 6.08
C ARG A 47 2.21 33.35 5.13
N GLU A 48 1.65 34.55 5.28
CA GLU A 48 2.07 35.74 4.53
C GLU A 48 3.56 36.06 4.77
N LEU A 49 4.03 35.95 6.02
CA LEU A 49 5.45 36.11 6.34
C LEU A 49 6.32 35.09 5.59
N LEU A 50 5.95 33.80 5.64
CA LEU A 50 6.68 32.75 4.92
C LEU A 50 6.67 32.98 3.40
N SER A 51 5.54 33.41 2.82
CA SER A 51 5.47 33.78 1.40
C SER A 51 6.38 34.96 1.08
N ASN A 52 6.44 35.98 1.93
CA ASN A 52 7.32 37.14 1.76
C ASN A 52 8.82 36.79 1.88
N GLU A 53 9.14 35.73 2.63
CA GLU A 53 10.50 35.17 2.72
C GLU A 53 10.88 34.32 1.50
N GLY A 54 9.95 34.06 0.57
CA GLY A 54 10.21 33.39 -0.70
C GLY A 54 9.92 31.88 -0.70
N TYR A 55 9.24 31.34 0.32
CA TYR A 55 8.76 29.96 0.29
C TYR A 55 7.60 29.81 -0.71
N ALA A 56 7.55 28.69 -1.41
CA ALA A 56 6.51 28.41 -2.39
C ALA A 56 5.12 28.34 -1.74
N SER A 57 4.13 28.97 -2.38
CA SER A 57 2.74 29.03 -1.89
C SER A 57 2.15 27.65 -1.61
N ASP A 58 2.43 26.67 -2.47
CA ASP A 58 1.88 25.32 -2.34
C ASP A 58 2.43 24.62 -1.09
N LEU A 59 3.68 24.90 -0.72
CA LEU A 59 4.26 24.39 0.52
C LEU A 59 3.69 25.16 1.71
N THR A 60 3.67 26.50 1.67
CA THR A 60 3.19 27.30 2.78
C THR A 60 1.71 27.13 3.03
N ASN A 61 0.88 26.75 2.05
CA ASN A 61 -0.56 26.52 2.22
C ASN A 61 -0.87 25.14 2.82
N ASN A 62 -0.01 24.15 2.55
CA ASN A 62 -0.16 22.76 3.00
C ASN A 62 0.75 22.42 4.19
N LEU A 63 1.49 23.41 4.71
CA LEU A 63 2.29 23.31 5.91
C LEU A 63 1.37 23.20 7.14
N VAL A 64 1.65 22.18 7.94
CA VAL A 64 0.92 21.84 9.16
C VAL A 64 1.83 22.12 10.35
N VAL A 65 1.34 22.94 11.27
CA VAL A 65 1.87 23.12 12.62
C VAL A 65 0.71 22.94 13.59
N ILE A 66 0.79 21.90 14.42
CA ILE A 66 -0.25 21.56 15.39
C ILE A 66 0.38 21.05 16.69
N THR A 67 -0.36 21.19 17.80
CA THR A 67 -0.04 20.49 19.03
C THR A 67 -0.98 19.31 19.19
N GLN A 68 -0.43 18.11 19.01
CA GLN A 68 -1.19 16.86 19.05
C GLN A 68 -1.18 16.26 20.46
N ARG A 69 -2.36 15.81 20.91
CA ARG A 69 -2.56 15.05 22.13
C ARG A 69 -2.99 13.62 21.79
N GLU A 70 -2.40 12.64 22.48
CA GLU A 70 -2.80 11.24 22.35
C GLU A 70 -4.17 11.00 23.00
N LYS A 71 -5.06 10.26 22.30
CA LYS A 71 -6.48 10.06 22.67
C LYS A 71 -6.69 9.48 24.08
N SER A 72 -5.70 8.73 24.61
CA SER A 72 -5.76 8.10 25.93
C SER A 72 -5.33 9.00 27.09
N MET A 73 -4.79 10.19 26.82
CA MET A 73 -4.16 11.05 27.83
C MET A 73 -5.06 12.23 28.22
N THR A 74 -5.24 12.44 29.53
CA THR A 74 -5.94 13.59 30.11
C THR A 74 -5.00 14.73 30.52
N SER A 75 -3.68 14.56 30.33
CA SER A 75 -2.66 15.51 30.78
C SER A 75 -1.94 16.20 29.63
N SER A 76 -1.73 17.50 29.75
CA SER A 76 -0.99 18.34 28.79
C SER A 76 0.51 18.09 28.77
N VAL A 77 1.05 17.34 29.74
CA VAL A 77 2.50 17.10 29.90
C VAL A 77 3.11 16.40 28.68
N LYS A 78 2.33 15.54 28.01
CA LYS A 78 2.78 14.75 26.85
C LYS A 78 2.37 15.32 25.50
N ASP A 79 1.81 16.52 25.45
CA ASP A 79 1.44 17.15 24.18
C ASP A 79 2.68 17.35 23.30
N LYS A 80 2.61 16.91 22.04
CA LYS A 80 3.72 16.94 21.07
C LYS A 80 3.46 17.99 20.00
N LEU A 81 4.46 18.82 19.70
CA LEU A 81 4.41 19.68 18.53
C LEU A 81 4.65 18.81 17.29
N LEU A 82 3.78 18.95 16.29
CA LEU A 82 3.87 18.26 15.02
C LEU A 82 4.00 19.30 13.91
N VAL A 83 5.06 19.15 13.12
CA VAL A 83 5.35 20.00 11.97
C VAL A 83 5.54 19.09 10.76
N GLY A 84 4.88 19.42 9.66
CA GLY A 84 4.99 18.65 8.43
C GLY A 84 4.08 19.18 7.35
N PHE A 85 3.69 18.31 6.44
CA PHE A 85 2.91 18.68 5.26
C PHE A 85 1.73 17.73 5.08
N THR A 86 0.62 18.27 4.57
CA THR A 86 -0.46 17.44 4.02
C THR A 86 -0.05 16.86 2.67
N TYR A 87 -0.79 15.85 2.19
CA TYR A 87 -0.54 15.23 0.88
C TYR A 87 -0.49 16.24 -0.29
N ALA A 88 -1.26 17.33 -0.20
CA ALA A 88 -1.37 18.32 -1.28
C ALA A 88 -0.10 19.17 -1.46
N ALA A 89 0.87 19.11 -0.53
CA ALA A 89 2.18 19.76 -0.71
C ALA A 89 3.05 19.10 -1.80
N PHE A 90 2.74 17.86 -2.19
CA PHE A 90 3.58 17.07 -3.09
C PHE A 90 3.05 17.13 -4.52
N ASP A 91 3.69 17.96 -5.36
CA ASP A 91 3.29 18.15 -6.76
C ASP A 91 3.47 16.89 -7.64
N PRO A 92 2.39 16.28 -8.15
CA PRO A 92 2.45 15.15 -9.07
C PRO A 92 3.13 15.47 -10.40
N ALA A 93 3.13 16.73 -10.84
CA ALA A 93 3.85 17.15 -12.04
C ALA A 93 5.37 17.08 -11.87
N LEU A 94 5.88 17.02 -10.63
CA LEU A 94 7.31 16.84 -10.35
C LEU A 94 7.69 15.36 -10.20
N TYR A 95 7.00 14.61 -9.34
CA TYR A 95 7.35 13.19 -9.11
C TYR A 95 6.76 12.24 -10.16
N GLY A 96 5.65 12.61 -10.79
CA GLY A 96 4.95 11.82 -11.82
C GLY A 96 5.09 12.38 -13.23
N ASN A 97 6.13 13.17 -13.48
CA ASN A 97 6.37 13.76 -14.80
C ASN A 97 6.56 12.70 -15.89
N THR A 98 6.39 13.10 -17.16
CA THR A 98 6.43 12.20 -18.32
C THR A 98 7.72 11.37 -18.43
N ALA A 99 8.89 11.91 -18.06
CA ALA A 99 10.14 11.16 -18.14
C ALA A 99 10.18 10.03 -17.09
N ILE A 100 9.75 10.32 -15.86
CA ILE A 100 9.63 9.32 -14.79
C ILE A 100 8.58 8.28 -15.15
N TYR A 101 7.39 8.72 -15.57
CA TYR A 101 6.29 7.85 -15.96
C TYR A 101 6.72 6.87 -17.06
N ASN A 102 7.29 7.37 -18.16
CA ASN A 102 7.70 6.54 -19.29
C ASN A 102 8.81 5.56 -18.91
N ALA A 103 9.77 5.99 -18.09
CA ALA A 103 10.85 5.10 -17.62
C ALA A 103 10.29 3.97 -16.75
N LEU A 104 9.37 4.30 -15.82
CA LEU A 104 8.67 3.35 -14.96
C LEU A 104 7.79 2.37 -15.76
N GLU A 105 7.06 2.86 -16.76
CA GLU A 105 6.24 2.06 -17.66
C GLU A 105 7.11 1.09 -18.48
N LEU A 106 8.24 1.57 -19.01
CA LEU A 106 9.18 0.75 -19.78
C LEU A 106 9.79 -0.37 -18.94
N ILE A 107 10.37 -0.06 -17.77
CA ILE A 107 11.02 -1.08 -16.92
C ILE A 107 10.02 -2.10 -16.36
N SER A 108 8.74 -1.74 -16.26
CA SER A 108 7.68 -2.61 -15.78
C SER A 108 6.98 -3.38 -16.90
N ASN A 109 7.30 -3.12 -18.18
CA ASN A 109 6.58 -3.58 -19.37
C ASN A 109 5.08 -3.26 -19.31
N GLY A 110 4.73 -2.07 -18.82
CA GLY A 110 3.32 -1.61 -18.72
C GLY A 110 2.48 -2.42 -17.72
N CYS A 111 3.10 -3.14 -16.79
CA CYS A 111 2.42 -3.87 -15.72
C CYS A 111 2.57 -3.14 -14.38
N CYS A 112 1.54 -3.23 -13.53
CA CYS A 112 1.66 -2.82 -12.13
C CYS A 112 2.81 -3.56 -11.45
N CYS A 113 3.69 -2.85 -10.74
CA CYS A 113 4.84 -3.46 -10.06
C CYS A 113 4.44 -4.45 -8.96
N TYR A 114 3.21 -4.34 -8.44
CA TYR A 114 2.70 -5.22 -7.39
C TYR A 114 1.83 -6.36 -7.92
N CYS A 115 0.68 -6.08 -8.53
CA CYS A 115 -0.22 -7.16 -8.97
C CYS A 115 0.14 -7.75 -10.34
N GLU A 116 1.12 -7.17 -11.04
CA GLU A 116 1.57 -7.59 -12.38
C GLU A 116 0.45 -7.60 -13.44
N SER A 117 -0.66 -6.91 -13.20
CA SER A 117 -1.69 -6.68 -14.21
C SER A 117 -1.21 -5.64 -15.23
N PHE A 118 -1.52 -5.86 -16.52
CA PHE A 118 -1.33 -4.85 -17.56
C PHE A 118 -2.19 -3.61 -17.30
N LEU A 119 -1.61 -2.43 -17.54
CA LEU A 119 -2.28 -1.14 -17.40
C LEU A 119 -2.64 -0.55 -18.78
N MET A 120 -1.74 -0.72 -19.75
CA MET A 120 -1.81 -0.19 -21.12
C MET A 120 -3.17 -0.30 -21.86
N PRO A 121 -4.00 -1.37 -21.75
CA PRO A 121 -5.22 -1.47 -22.56
C PRO A 121 -6.47 -0.77 -22.00
N VAL A 122 -6.52 -0.45 -20.69
CA VAL A 122 -7.78 -0.07 -20.00
C VAL A 122 -7.65 1.02 -18.93
N GLY A 123 -6.44 1.50 -18.61
CA GLY A 123 -6.24 2.63 -17.72
C GLY A 123 -4.79 3.06 -17.61
N ALA A 124 -4.53 4.36 -17.53
CA ALA A 124 -3.18 4.85 -17.25
C ALA A 124 -2.71 4.31 -15.90
N GLY A 125 -1.48 3.80 -15.83
CA GLY A 125 -0.85 3.55 -14.53
C GLY A 125 -0.64 4.85 -13.78
N GLU A 126 -0.30 4.75 -12.50
CA GLU A 126 0.01 5.91 -11.67
C GLU A 126 1.41 5.77 -11.07
N VAL A 127 2.10 6.90 -10.98
CA VAL A 127 3.33 7.01 -10.19
C VAL A 127 2.93 7.23 -8.74
N GLY A 128 3.24 6.26 -7.89
CA GLY A 128 3.03 6.34 -6.44
C GLY A 128 4.35 6.29 -5.68
N HIS A 129 4.26 6.17 -4.36
CA HIS A 129 5.42 6.08 -3.48
C HIS A 129 5.50 4.74 -2.76
N PHE A 130 6.70 4.17 -2.64
CA PHE A 130 6.97 3.02 -1.79
C PHE A 130 6.85 3.41 -0.30
N ARG A 131 7.65 4.38 0.15
CA ARG A 131 7.48 5.07 1.44
C ARG A 131 6.44 6.18 1.25
N PRO A 132 5.30 6.11 1.96
CA PRO A 132 4.15 6.94 1.63
C PRO A 132 4.35 8.38 2.09
N VAL A 133 3.96 9.33 1.25
CA VAL A 133 3.90 10.76 1.60
C VAL A 133 2.64 11.13 2.39
N SER A 134 1.69 10.20 2.52
CA SER A 134 0.59 10.20 3.49
C SER A 134 0.58 8.86 4.21
N LEU A 135 1.08 8.82 5.44
CA LEU A 135 1.20 7.59 6.21
C LEU A 135 -0.18 7.20 6.77
N LEU A 136 -0.59 5.96 6.52
CA LEU A 136 -1.73 5.36 7.21
C LEU A 136 -1.19 4.39 8.25
N ASP A 137 -1.67 4.52 9.48
CA ASP A 137 -1.29 3.58 10.53
C ASP A 137 -1.64 2.15 10.12
N VAL A 138 -0.64 1.29 10.22
CA VAL A 138 -0.82 -0.15 10.20
C VAL A 138 -0.58 -0.62 11.63
N GLU A 139 -1.56 -1.30 12.21
CA GLU A 139 -1.56 -1.82 13.58
C GLU A 139 -0.54 -2.95 13.76
N ILE A 140 0.75 -2.65 13.68
CA ILE A 140 1.81 -3.64 13.95
C ILE A 140 2.43 -3.40 15.33
N SER A 141 2.22 -2.23 15.94
CA SER A 141 2.59 -1.98 17.33
C SER A 141 1.41 -1.39 18.10
N SER A 142 1.31 -1.73 19.38
CA SER A 142 0.25 -1.34 20.32
C SER A 142 0.16 0.16 20.61
N GLU A 143 0.96 0.99 19.93
CA GLU A 143 0.91 2.44 19.99
C GLU A 143 0.34 2.96 18.67
N SER A 144 -0.95 3.29 18.68
CA SER A 144 -1.65 3.95 17.58
C SER A 144 -1.13 5.37 17.38
N ASN A 145 0.06 5.50 16.81
CA ASN A 145 0.63 6.78 16.42
C ASN A 145 -0.04 7.27 15.14
N SER A 146 -1.24 7.82 15.26
CA SER A 146 -1.90 8.46 14.13
C SER A 146 -1.13 9.70 13.72
N HIS A 147 -0.40 9.53 12.62
CA HIS A 147 0.44 10.55 12.03
C HIS A 147 -0.38 11.37 11.05
N THR A 148 -0.73 12.60 11.46
CA THR A 148 -1.32 13.59 10.57
C THR A 148 -0.39 14.00 9.44
N CYS A 149 0.93 13.98 9.67
CA CYS A 149 1.95 14.29 8.68
C CYS A 149 2.87 13.09 8.46
N SER A 150 3.16 12.75 7.20
CA SER A 150 4.11 11.68 6.91
C SER A 150 5.52 12.10 7.30
N PRO A 151 6.28 11.24 8.00
CA PRO A 151 7.69 11.51 8.28
C PRO A 151 8.56 11.37 7.02
N TYR A 152 8.04 10.78 5.93
CA TYR A 152 8.76 10.54 4.68
C TYR A 152 8.64 11.65 3.62
N TYR A 153 8.29 12.86 4.04
CA TYR A 153 8.07 13.98 3.10
C TYR A 153 9.30 14.28 2.23
N LEU A 154 10.52 14.04 2.74
CA LEU A 154 11.76 14.21 1.97
C LEU A 154 11.96 13.19 0.85
N GLN A 155 11.26 12.05 0.91
CA GLN A 155 11.31 11.01 -0.11
C GLN A 155 10.24 11.19 -1.20
N ALA A 156 9.48 12.30 -1.18
CA ALA A 156 8.42 12.55 -2.15
C ALA A 156 8.91 12.62 -3.62
N TYR A 157 10.13 13.10 -3.83
CA TYR A 157 10.72 13.29 -5.16
C TYR A 157 11.90 12.36 -5.46
N GLU A 158 12.25 11.47 -4.52
CA GLU A 158 13.37 10.53 -4.69
C GLU A 158 12.97 9.40 -5.63
N GLN A 159 13.67 9.25 -6.76
CA GLN A 159 13.35 8.21 -7.76
C GLN A 159 13.34 6.80 -7.19
N SER A 160 14.20 6.49 -6.22
CA SER A 160 14.24 5.19 -5.51
C SER A 160 13.02 4.94 -4.63
N ASN A 161 12.18 5.96 -4.40
CA ASN A 161 10.94 5.86 -3.66
C ASN A 161 9.71 5.82 -4.56
N LEU A 162 9.84 5.98 -5.88
CA LEU A 162 8.72 6.02 -6.82
C LEU A 162 8.43 4.63 -7.39
N VAL A 163 7.14 4.33 -7.57
CA VAL A 163 6.65 3.02 -8.03
C VAL A 163 5.56 3.16 -9.08
N TYR A 164 5.51 2.23 -10.03
CA TYR A 164 4.47 2.18 -11.06
C TYR A 164 3.34 1.23 -10.68
N THR A 165 2.15 1.75 -10.46
CA THR A 165 1.07 0.98 -9.84
C THR A 165 -0.26 1.16 -10.54
N CYS A 166 -1.16 0.17 -10.39
CA CYS A 166 -2.57 0.37 -10.70
C CYS A 166 -3.29 1.06 -9.53
N GLN A 167 -4.39 1.74 -9.84
CA GLN A 167 -5.21 2.43 -8.84
C GLN A 167 -5.64 1.53 -7.67
N ALA A 168 -6.03 0.27 -7.95
CA ALA A 168 -6.42 -0.66 -6.89
C ALA A 168 -5.25 -0.96 -5.93
N CYS A 169 -4.04 -1.18 -6.45
CA CYS A 169 -2.87 -1.40 -5.60
C CYS A 169 -2.46 -0.14 -4.85
N SER A 170 -2.52 1.02 -5.51
CA SER A 170 -2.14 2.32 -4.95
C SER A 170 -3.11 2.80 -3.87
N THR A 171 -4.41 2.82 -4.16
CA THR A 171 -5.43 3.52 -3.36
C THR A 171 -6.20 2.60 -2.43
N ASP A 172 -6.57 1.40 -2.89
CA ASP A 172 -7.45 0.51 -2.11
C ASP A 172 -6.68 -0.42 -1.17
N HIS A 173 -5.46 -0.80 -1.57
CA HIS A 173 -4.65 -1.79 -0.87
C HIS A 173 -3.47 -1.18 -0.12
N LYS A 174 -2.44 -0.72 -0.85
CA LYS A 174 -1.26 -0.11 -0.23
C LYS A 174 -1.64 1.18 0.48
N ALA A 175 -2.23 2.13 -0.23
CA ALA A 175 -2.52 3.48 0.24
C ALA A 175 -1.28 4.06 0.98
N GLY A 176 -1.45 4.43 2.25
CA GLY A 176 -0.36 4.82 3.14
C GLY A 176 0.17 3.73 4.05
N ARG A 177 -0.23 2.47 3.89
CA ARG A 177 0.22 1.35 4.73
C ARG A 177 1.69 1.08 4.46
N PHE A 178 2.52 1.33 5.46
CA PHE A 178 3.97 1.10 5.38
C PHE A 178 4.51 0.61 6.72
N PRO A 179 4.38 -0.69 6.97
CA PRO A 179 4.87 -1.28 8.20
C PRO A 179 6.39 -1.46 8.18
N VAL A 180 6.97 -1.31 9.36
CA VAL A 180 8.40 -1.36 9.63
C VAL A 180 8.62 -2.32 10.79
N MET A 181 9.66 -3.16 10.70
CA MET A 181 10.13 -3.94 11.84
C MET A 181 10.94 -3.04 12.77
N GLY A 182 10.52 -2.95 14.04
CA GLY A 182 11.16 -2.10 15.03
C GLY A 182 10.76 -0.62 14.90
N GLU A 183 11.70 0.28 15.10
CA GLU A 183 11.44 1.73 15.09
C GLU A 183 11.50 2.32 13.68
N ARG A 184 10.61 3.28 13.41
CA ARG A 184 10.59 4.04 12.18
C ARG A 184 11.72 5.07 12.18
N ASN A 185 12.54 5.08 11.12
CA ASN A 185 13.60 6.08 10.96
C ASN A 185 13.50 6.76 9.59
N ALA A 186 12.77 7.88 9.55
CA ALA A 186 12.61 8.63 8.31
C ALA A 186 13.78 9.60 8.00
N VAL A 187 14.67 9.83 8.97
CA VAL A 187 15.87 10.65 8.78
C VAL A 187 16.92 9.86 8.03
N ASP A 188 17.21 8.64 8.48
CA ASP A 188 18.05 7.67 7.76
C ASP A 188 17.25 6.40 7.46
N VAL A 189 16.57 6.45 6.30
CA VAL A 189 15.71 5.38 5.80
C VAL A 189 16.45 4.06 5.53
N ASN A 190 17.79 4.05 5.57
CA ASN A 190 18.60 2.84 5.40
C ASN A 190 18.72 2.02 6.70
N GLN A 191 18.52 2.65 7.86
CA GLN A 191 18.47 1.94 9.16
C GLN A 191 17.09 1.31 9.40
N GLU A 192 16.11 1.70 8.61
CA GLU A 192 14.75 1.19 8.69
C GLU A 192 14.65 -0.19 8.01
N GLN A 193 13.86 -1.08 8.62
CA GLN A 193 13.58 -2.41 8.07
C GLN A 193 12.12 -2.47 7.59
N PRO A 194 11.82 -2.03 6.36
CA PRO A 194 10.45 -2.08 5.84
C PRO A 194 9.98 -3.53 5.71
N ILE A 195 8.74 -3.81 6.08
CA ILE A 195 8.15 -5.15 5.92
C ILE A 195 7.72 -5.38 4.47
N LEU A 196 7.12 -4.34 3.87
CA LEU A 196 6.64 -4.40 2.49
C LEU A 196 7.82 -4.61 1.53
N VAL A 197 7.71 -5.61 0.66
CA VAL A 197 8.74 -5.89 -0.34
C VAL A 197 8.72 -4.85 -1.47
N ASN A 198 9.87 -4.26 -1.79
CA ASN A 198 10.04 -3.29 -2.87
C ASN A 198 10.48 -3.97 -4.18
N PRO A 199 9.62 -4.08 -5.21
CA PRO A 199 9.98 -4.77 -6.46
C PRO A 199 11.14 -4.16 -7.24
N TYR A 200 11.53 -2.91 -6.97
CA TYR A 200 12.63 -2.22 -7.66
C TYR A 200 13.99 -2.39 -6.98
N HIS A 201 14.00 -2.81 -5.71
CA HIS A 201 15.23 -2.91 -4.91
C HIS A 201 15.48 -4.31 -4.35
N GLU A 202 14.43 -5.12 -4.23
CA GLU A 202 14.48 -6.48 -3.72
C GLU A 202 13.95 -7.41 -4.79
N ASN A 203 14.31 -8.69 -4.71
CA ASN A 203 13.68 -9.71 -5.55
C ASN A 203 12.43 -10.22 -4.84
N PRO A 204 11.19 -9.87 -5.26
CA PRO A 204 10.01 -10.28 -4.53
C PRO A 204 9.74 -11.77 -4.61
N ARG A 205 10.41 -12.45 -5.54
CA ARG A 205 10.42 -13.89 -5.61
C ARG A 205 11.06 -14.53 -4.35
N ASP A 206 11.88 -13.84 -3.59
CA ASP A 206 12.46 -14.44 -2.38
C ASP A 206 11.43 -14.52 -1.22
N TYR A 207 10.32 -13.80 -1.34
CA TYR A 207 9.29 -13.69 -0.31
C TYR A 207 7.92 -14.21 -0.77
N ILE A 208 7.59 -14.11 -2.06
CA ILE A 208 6.25 -14.38 -2.57
C ILE A 208 6.33 -15.23 -3.83
N ARG A 209 5.60 -16.34 -3.81
CA ARG A 209 5.40 -17.26 -4.94
C ARG A 209 3.90 -17.48 -5.17
N PHE A 210 3.57 -18.14 -6.27
CA PHE A 210 2.20 -18.48 -6.61
C PHE A 210 2.05 -19.98 -6.71
N ASN A 211 0.98 -20.51 -6.13
CA ASN A 211 0.67 -21.92 -6.25
C ASN A 211 0.07 -22.18 -7.65
N PRO A 212 0.69 -23.05 -8.47
CA PRO A 212 0.26 -23.28 -9.85
C PRO A 212 -1.11 -23.95 -9.98
N ARG A 213 -1.65 -24.55 -8.90
CA ARG A 213 -2.97 -25.23 -8.90
C ARG A 213 -4.14 -24.26 -8.70
N ASN A 214 -3.99 -23.30 -7.79
CA ASN A 214 -5.07 -22.37 -7.40
C ASN A 214 -4.73 -20.89 -7.68
N CYS A 215 -3.53 -20.60 -8.18
CA CYS A 215 -2.99 -19.27 -8.47
C CYS A 215 -2.94 -18.30 -7.27
N LEU A 216 -3.12 -18.79 -6.04
CA LEU A 216 -2.97 -17.98 -4.84
C LEU A 216 -1.49 -17.66 -4.60
N ALA A 217 -1.22 -16.44 -4.17
CA ALA A 217 0.08 -16.05 -3.65
C ALA A 217 0.26 -16.67 -2.26
N TYR A 218 1.48 -17.12 -1.95
CA TYR A 218 1.82 -17.66 -0.64
C TYR A 218 3.20 -17.13 -0.18
N PRO A 219 3.44 -17.04 1.15
CA PRO A 219 4.71 -16.57 1.70
C PRO A 219 5.79 -17.62 1.50
N PHE A 220 6.65 -17.40 0.50
CA PHE A 220 7.73 -18.31 0.15
C PHE A 220 8.88 -18.27 1.14
N ASP A 221 9.13 -17.10 1.74
CA ASP A 221 10.08 -16.93 2.84
C ASP A 221 9.69 -17.79 4.05
N GLU A 222 8.41 -17.84 4.39
CA GLU A 222 7.89 -18.72 5.45
C GLU A 222 8.02 -20.20 5.09
N ALA A 223 7.67 -20.58 3.86
CA ALA A 223 7.84 -21.96 3.40
C ALA A 223 9.31 -22.38 3.45
N CYS A 224 10.24 -21.51 3.04
CA CYS A 224 11.67 -21.76 3.14
C CYS A 224 12.13 -21.91 4.60
N ALA A 225 11.64 -21.07 5.52
CA ALA A 225 11.96 -21.18 6.94
C ALA A 225 11.48 -22.51 7.54
N PHE A 226 10.27 -22.96 7.16
CA PHE A 226 9.74 -24.26 7.54
C PHE A 226 10.63 -25.41 7.03
N TYR A 227 10.94 -25.43 5.73
CA TYR A 227 11.74 -26.49 5.12
C TYR A 227 13.19 -26.49 5.61
N LEU A 228 13.78 -25.33 5.87
CA LEU A 228 15.09 -25.24 6.49
C LEU A 228 15.07 -25.83 7.91
N ALA A 229 14.04 -25.52 8.70
CA ALA A 229 13.93 -26.01 10.07
C ALA A 229 13.70 -27.53 10.15
N LYS A 230 12.76 -28.05 9.36
CA LYS A 230 12.30 -29.45 9.44
C LYS A 230 13.03 -30.41 8.50
N HIS A 231 13.53 -29.92 7.37
CA HIS A 231 14.13 -30.75 6.31
C HIS A 231 15.57 -30.36 5.96
N LYS A 232 16.13 -29.29 6.55
CA LYS A 232 17.48 -28.76 6.27
C LYS A 232 17.69 -28.40 4.79
N GLN A 233 16.62 -28.01 4.11
CA GLN A 233 16.66 -27.61 2.71
C GLN A 233 16.88 -26.11 2.57
N THR A 234 17.67 -25.74 1.56
CA THR A 234 17.90 -24.37 1.11
C THR A 234 16.72 -23.85 0.29
N ALA A 235 16.60 -22.53 0.12
CA ALA A 235 15.53 -21.92 -0.67
C ALA A 235 15.51 -22.42 -2.13
N ALA A 236 16.68 -22.67 -2.73
CA ALA A 236 16.77 -23.20 -4.10
C ALA A 236 16.25 -24.65 -4.20
N GLU A 237 16.54 -25.49 -3.21
CA GLU A 237 16.01 -26.86 -3.15
C GLU A 237 14.50 -26.87 -2.94
N VAL A 238 13.99 -25.96 -2.08
CA VAL A 238 12.55 -25.79 -1.85
C VAL A 238 11.84 -25.32 -3.11
N GLU A 239 12.41 -24.38 -3.86
CA GLU A 239 11.85 -23.91 -5.14
C GLU A 239 11.68 -25.06 -6.14
N VAL A 240 12.74 -25.85 -6.35
CA VAL A 240 12.71 -27.00 -7.26
C VAL A 240 11.70 -28.05 -6.79
N GLN A 241 11.68 -28.35 -5.48
CA GLN A 241 10.74 -29.32 -4.91
C GLN A 241 9.28 -28.90 -5.10
N ILE A 242 8.97 -27.62 -4.92
CA ILE A 242 7.61 -27.10 -5.09
C ILE A 242 7.17 -27.15 -6.57
N TRP A 243 8.07 -26.84 -7.51
CA TRP A 243 7.76 -26.98 -8.94
C TRP A 243 7.56 -28.45 -9.34
N GLN A 244 8.26 -29.39 -8.72
CA GLN A 244 8.06 -30.82 -8.97
C GLN A 244 6.73 -31.32 -8.38
N ASP A 245 6.39 -30.87 -7.18
CA ASP A 245 5.18 -31.27 -6.47
C ASP A 245 4.55 -30.10 -5.70
N PRO A 246 3.55 -29.42 -6.29
CA PRO A 246 2.87 -28.30 -5.64
C PRO A 246 2.12 -28.66 -4.34
N SER A 247 1.90 -29.95 -4.03
CA SER A 247 1.34 -30.35 -2.73
C SER A 247 2.32 -30.13 -1.57
N ARG A 248 3.60 -29.87 -1.87
CA ARG A 248 4.62 -29.50 -0.89
C ARG A 248 4.51 -28.06 -0.40
N ILE A 249 3.67 -27.24 -1.01
CA ILE A 249 3.43 -25.88 -0.53
C ILE A 249 2.58 -25.99 0.76
N PRO A 250 3.07 -25.51 1.92
CA PRO A 250 2.31 -25.60 3.17
C PRO A 250 1.09 -24.68 3.17
N ASN A 251 0.08 -25.03 3.98
CA ASN A 251 -1.08 -24.18 4.27
C ASN A 251 -1.88 -23.79 3.01
N GLN A 252 -2.10 -24.74 2.10
CA GLN A 252 -2.84 -24.52 0.86
C GLN A 252 -4.17 -25.27 0.87
N PHE A 253 -5.23 -24.57 0.47
CA PHE A 253 -6.58 -25.11 0.42
C PHE A 253 -7.27 -24.77 -0.91
N THR A 254 -8.29 -25.56 -1.25
CA THR A 254 -9.26 -25.23 -2.31
C THR A 254 -10.19 -24.11 -1.85
N SER A 255 -10.96 -23.56 -2.78
CA SER A 255 -12.05 -22.62 -2.44
C SER A 255 -13.11 -23.22 -1.50
N ASN A 256 -13.20 -24.55 -1.45
CA ASN A 256 -14.18 -25.27 -0.63
C ASN A 256 -13.61 -25.65 0.75
N GLY A 257 -12.36 -25.31 1.02
CA GLY A 257 -11.66 -25.64 2.27
C GLY A 257 -10.97 -27.00 2.26
N ASP A 258 -10.94 -27.71 1.14
CA ASP A 258 -10.23 -29.00 1.05
C ASP A 258 -8.71 -28.76 1.03
N LEU A 259 -7.96 -29.60 1.71
CA LEU A 259 -6.51 -29.49 1.78
C LEU A 259 -5.85 -29.81 0.43
N LEU A 260 -5.07 -28.87 -0.10
CA LEU A 260 -4.22 -29.06 -1.29
C LEU A 260 -2.80 -29.50 -0.94
N THR A 261 -2.33 -29.10 0.25
CA THR A 261 -1.06 -29.53 0.82
C THR A 261 -1.10 -31.03 1.14
N ASP A 262 0.02 -31.73 0.97
CA ASP A 262 0.15 -33.10 1.47
C ASP A 262 -0.12 -33.13 2.99
N SER A 263 -0.95 -34.08 3.44
CA SER A 263 -1.43 -34.10 4.84
C SER A 263 -0.31 -34.22 5.86
N LYS A 264 0.78 -34.93 5.53
CA LYS A 264 1.94 -35.05 6.40
C LYS A 264 2.73 -33.75 6.45
N ILE A 265 2.92 -33.07 5.32
CA ILE A 265 3.54 -31.75 5.27
C ILE A 265 2.72 -30.73 6.06
N GLN A 266 1.39 -30.73 5.91
CA GLN A 266 0.51 -29.82 6.64
C GLN A 266 0.65 -30.00 8.15
N GLN A 267 0.60 -31.24 8.65
CA GLN A 267 0.78 -31.50 10.09
C GLN A 267 2.15 -31.01 10.58
N GLN A 268 3.23 -31.29 9.85
CA GLN A 268 4.58 -30.85 10.21
C GLN A 268 4.70 -29.33 10.25
N TYR A 269 4.02 -28.65 9.34
CA TYR A 269 3.98 -27.20 9.25
C TYR A 269 3.23 -26.59 10.42
N GLU A 270 2.05 -27.11 10.77
CA GLU A 270 1.27 -26.67 11.92
C GLU A 270 2.04 -26.87 13.23
N ASP A 271 2.67 -28.03 13.42
CA ASP A 271 3.52 -28.32 14.57
C ASP A 271 4.71 -27.35 14.65
N TRP A 272 5.33 -27.05 13.50
CA TRP A 272 6.43 -26.08 13.42
C TRP A 272 5.97 -24.67 13.79
N ARG A 273 4.88 -24.18 13.20
CA ARG A 273 4.30 -22.86 13.48
C ARG A 273 3.93 -22.74 14.96
N ALA A 274 3.33 -23.77 15.56
CA ALA A 274 2.97 -23.79 16.98
C ALA A 274 4.21 -23.76 17.90
N GLN A 275 5.28 -24.48 17.54
CA GLN A 275 6.54 -24.51 18.29
C GLN A 275 7.30 -23.19 18.24
N GLN A 276 7.15 -22.40 17.17
CA GLN A 276 7.93 -21.17 17.02
C GLN A 276 7.59 -20.10 18.07
N GLN A 277 6.43 -20.13 18.76
CA GLN A 277 6.01 -19.18 19.83
C GLN A 277 6.59 -17.74 19.71
N LEU A 278 6.71 -17.23 18.48
CA LEU A 278 7.14 -15.89 18.15
C LEU A 278 5.86 -15.10 18.01
N GLY A 279 5.50 -14.34 19.04
CA GLY A 279 4.23 -13.62 19.09
C GLY A 279 3.96 -12.88 17.78
N ASN A 280 2.88 -13.22 17.08
CA ASN A 280 2.31 -12.53 15.91
C ASN A 280 3.26 -11.95 14.85
N SER A 281 4.54 -12.35 14.77
CA SER A 281 5.49 -11.76 13.84
C SER A 281 5.34 -12.43 12.49
N SER A 282 4.34 -11.97 11.76
CA SER A 282 4.08 -12.33 10.37
C SER A 282 5.31 -12.09 9.49
N THR A 283 5.52 -12.97 8.51
CA THR A 283 6.66 -12.87 7.58
C THR A 283 6.47 -11.70 6.61
N ARG A 284 7.56 -11.28 5.95
CA ARG A 284 7.48 -10.19 4.95
C ARG A 284 6.61 -10.58 3.76
N GLY A 285 6.70 -11.84 3.33
CA GLY A 285 5.83 -12.40 2.31
C GLY A 285 4.35 -12.32 2.68
N GLU A 286 4.00 -12.77 3.88
CA GLU A 286 2.61 -12.78 4.40
C GLU A 286 2.05 -11.36 4.49
N GLN A 287 2.77 -10.44 5.14
CA GLN A 287 2.37 -9.03 5.26
C GLN A 287 2.23 -8.34 3.90
N THR A 288 3.14 -8.60 2.96
CA THR A 288 3.04 -8.01 1.62
C THR A 288 1.84 -8.56 0.85
N ILE A 289 1.55 -9.86 0.95
CA ILE A 289 0.36 -10.48 0.34
C ILE A 289 -0.91 -9.82 0.88
N ASP A 290 -1.00 -9.64 2.19
CA ASP A 290 -2.15 -9.07 2.87
C ASP A 290 -2.36 -7.59 2.54
N ILE A 291 -1.31 -6.78 2.70
CA ILE A 291 -1.37 -5.32 2.47
C ILE A 291 -1.72 -5.02 1.02
N MET A 292 -1.08 -5.71 0.07
CA MET A 292 -1.31 -5.50 -1.36
C MET A 292 -2.57 -6.20 -1.88
N GLY A 293 -3.25 -6.99 -1.04
CA GLY A 293 -4.41 -7.78 -1.42
C GLY A 293 -4.11 -8.71 -2.59
N LEU A 294 -2.95 -9.38 -2.58
CA LEU A 294 -2.51 -10.24 -3.68
C LEU A 294 -3.42 -11.46 -3.86
N ASN A 295 -4.28 -11.80 -2.90
CA ASN A 295 -5.24 -12.90 -2.98
C ASN A 295 -6.70 -12.46 -3.10
N ARG A 296 -6.97 -11.20 -3.47
CA ARG A 296 -8.34 -10.75 -3.76
C ARG A 296 -8.97 -11.52 -4.93
N ASN A 297 -10.26 -11.84 -4.83
CA ASN A 297 -11.00 -12.68 -5.79
C ASN A 297 -10.76 -12.29 -7.26
N VAL A 298 -10.90 -10.99 -7.58
CA VAL A 298 -10.73 -10.48 -8.95
C VAL A 298 -9.33 -10.81 -9.51
N LEU A 299 -8.29 -10.67 -8.69
CA LEU A 299 -6.91 -10.92 -9.11
C LEU A 299 -6.61 -12.42 -9.21
N VAL A 300 -7.17 -13.25 -8.32
CA VAL A 300 -7.07 -14.72 -8.40
C VAL A 300 -7.71 -15.23 -9.68
N LEU A 301 -8.92 -14.77 -10.01
CA LEU A 301 -9.62 -15.14 -11.22
C LEU A 301 -8.85 -14.79 -12.49
N ALA A 302 -8.30 -13.56 -12.56
CA ALA A 302 -7.52 -13.14 -13.71
C ALA A 302 -6.25 -13.99 -13.90
N ARG A 303 -5.58 -14.36 -12.79
CA ARG A 303 -4.44 -15.28 -12.82
C ARG A 303 -4.84 -16.68 -13.27
N LEU A 304 -5.97 -17.21 -12.77
CA LEU A 304 -6.47 -18.54 -13.17
C LEU A 304 -6.75 -18.61 -14.68
N VAL A 305 -7.38 -17.57 -15.25
CA VAL A 305 -7.62 -17.47 -16.69
C VAL A 305 -6.29 -17.47 -17.46
N MET A 306 -5.32 -16.66 -17.01
CA MET A 306 -4.00 -16.61 -17.64
C MET A 306 -3.25 -17.95 -17.54
N ALA A 307 -3.24 -18.58 -16.36
CA ALA A 307 -2.61 -19.87 -16.12
C ALA A 307 -3.20 -20.96 -17.04
N THR A 308 -4.53 -21.00 -17.18
CA THR A 308 -5.23 -21.93 -18.08
C THR A 308 -4.78 -21.74 -19.53
N SER A 309 -4.66 -20.48 -19.98
CA SER A 309 -4.19 -20.16 -21.32
C SER A 309 -2.73 -20.57 -21.54
N LEU A 310 -1.85 -20.35 -20.54
CA LEU A 310 -0.45 -20.77 -20.58
C LEU A 310 -0.30 -22.28 -20.65
N MET A 311 -1.03 -23.02 -19.80
CA MET A 311 -1.03 -24.48 -19.79
C MET A 311 -1.50 -25.04 -21.13
N SER A 312 -2.59 -24.51 -21.68
CA SER A 312 -3.11 -24.92 -23.00
C SER A 312 -2.09 -24.67 -24.12
N SER A 313 -1.41 -23.52 -24.08
CA SER A 313 -0.39 -23.16 -25.07
C SER A 313 0.84 -24.07 -24.96
N TYR A 314 1.29 -24.38 -23.74
CA TYR A 314 2.41 -25.27 -23.47
C TYR A 314 2.16 -26.68 -24.01
N GLU A 315 0.96 -27.24 -23.78
CA GLU A 315 0.56 -28.54 -24.32
C GLU A 315 0.54 -28.56 -25.85
N MET A 316 0.03 -27.50 -26.49
CA MET A 316 0.00 -27.39 -27.95
C MET A 316 1.41 -27.32 -28.54
N ILE A 317 2.30 -26.52 -27.96
CA ILE A 317 3.70 -26.42 -28.40
C ILE A 317 4.37 -27.80 -28.30
N ASN A 318 4.23 -28.49 -27.16
CA ASN A 318 4.84 -29.80 -26.96
C ASN A 318 4.29 -30.87 -27.91
N LYS A 319 3.01 -30.84 -28.26
CA LYS A 319 2.43 -31.74 -29.29
C LYS A 319 3.02 -31.47 -30.68
N VAL A 320 3.25 -30.20 -31.04
CA VAL A 320 3.81 -29.81 -32.34
C VAL A 320 5.30 -30.15 -32.44
N THR A 321 6.09 -29.94 -31.38
CA THR A 321 7.51 -30.31 -31.36
C THR A 321 7.72 -31.82 -31.38
N SER A 322 6.84 -32.61 -30.76
CA SER A 322 6.90 -34.07 -30.84
C SER A 322 6.54 -34.64 -32.22
N THR A 323 5.92 -33.84 -33.10
CA THR A 323 5.49 -34.27 -34.45
C THR A 323 6.38 -33.73 -35.57
N LYS A 324 7.19 -32.70 -35.33
CA LYS A 324 8.18 -32.17 -36.29
C LYS A 324 9.58 -32.50 -35.79
N GLY A 325 10.28 -33.39 -36.50
CA GLY A 325 11.63 -33.85 -36.16
C GLY A 325 12.62 -32.73 -35.84
N GLU A 326 13.55 -33.06 -34.95
CA GLU A 326 14.64 -32.28 -34.36
C GLU A 326 15.14 -31.12 -35.23
N GLY A 327 14.92 -29.88 -34.78
CA GLY A 327 15.45 -28.70 -35.45
C GLY A 327 15.21 -27.36 -34.74
N SER A 328 14.20 -27.25 -33.87
CA SER A 328 13.95 -26.05 -33.07
C SER A 328 14.09 -26.35 -31.59
N THR A 329 15.01 -25.65 -30.89
CA THR A 329 15.09 -25.69 -29.42
C THR A 329 13.75 -25.25 -28.81
N PRO A 330 13.09 -26.06 -27.96
CA PRO A 330 11.77 -25.77 -27.40
C PRO A 330 11.68 -24.42 -26.69
N GLU A 331 12.79 -23.95 -26.11
CA GLU A 331 12.86 -22.72 -25.31
C GLU A 331 12.54 -21.43 -26.08
N SER A 332 12.73 -21.38 -27.41
CA SER A 332 12.42 -20.18 -28.19
C SER A 332 10.94 -20.00 -28.54
N LEU A 333 10.10 -21.01 -28.26
CA LEU A 333 8.66 -21.01 -28.61
C LEU A 333 7.76 -20.64 -27.43
N TYR A 334 8.29 -20.65 -26.20
CA TYR A 334 7.50 -20.28 -25.02
C TYR A 334 7.41 -18.76 -24.90
N PRO A 335 6.27 -18.22 -24.42
CA PRO A 335 6.14 -16.80 -24.15
C PRO A 335 7.26 -16.35 -23.21
N GLN A 336 7.94 -15.26 -23.55
CA GLN A 336 8.84 -14.62 -22.60
C GLN A 336 8.00 -14.11 -21.44
N CYS A 337 8.17 -14.72 -20.25
CA CYS A 337 7.39 -14.38 -19.06
C CYS A 337 7.48 -12.89 -18.73
N ASP A 338 8.54 -12.20 -19.16
CA ASP A 338 8.76 -10.79 -18.87
C ASP A 338 7.76 -9.86 -19.59
N THR A 339 7.13 -10.32 -20.66
CA THR A 339 6.25 -9.52 -21.54
C THR A 339 4.76 -9.84 -21.41
N ILE A 340 4.36 -10.62 -20.39
CA ILE A 340 2.96 -10.95 -20.12
C ILE A 340 2.51 -10.37 -18.77
N SER A 341 1.20 -10.39 -18.49
CA SER A 341 0.71 -10.10 -17.15
C SER A 341 0.95 -11.29 -16.22
N TYR A 342 0.97 -11.02 -14.91
CA TYR A 342 1.09 -12.04 -13.87
C TYR A 342 2.36 -12.90 -14.00
N ARG A 343 3.47 -12.24 -14.37
CA ARG A 343 4.76 -12.84 -14.73
C ARG A 343 5.29 -13.82 -13.70
N SER A 344 5.24 -13.45 -12.43
CA SER A 344 5.72 -14.30 -11.35
C SER A 344 4.88 -15.57 -11.21
N MET A 345 3.56 -15.47 -11.42
CA MET A 345 2.68 -16.64 -11.46
C MET A 345 2.97 -17.50 -12.70
N ALA A 346 3.15 -16.87 -13.86
CA ALA A 346 3.47 -17.56 -15.10
C ALA A 346 4.77 -18.37 -15.00
N ILE A 347 5.80 -17.85 -14.34
CA ILE A 347 7.04 -18.58 -14.04
C ILE A 347 6.73 -19.84 -13.23
N ASP A 348 5.96 -19.73 -12.14
CA ASP A 348 5.65 -20.87 -11.28
C ASP A 348 4.84 -21.95 -12.02
N VAL A 349 3.90 -21.54 -12.89
CA VAL A 349 3.13 -22.45 -13.74
C VAL A 349 4.02 -23.15 -14.77
N LEU A 350 4.81 -22.40 -15.54
CA LEU A 350 5.62 -22.95 -16.62
C LEU A 350 6.74 -23.85 -16.11
N GLN A 351 7.38 -23.50 -14.99
CA GLN A 351 8.40 -24.36 -14.38
C GLN A 351 7.80 -25.65 -13.85
N THR A 352 6.61 -25.59 -13.23
CA THR A 352 5.88 -26.79 -12.81
C THR A 352 5.56 -27.71 -13.99
N LEU A 353 5.09 -27.14 -15.11
CA LEU A 353 4.82 -27.89 -16.33
C LEU A 353 6.10 -28.53 -16.92
N LYS A 354 7.23 -27.80 -16.91
CA LYS A 354 8.52 -28.30 -17.37
C LYS A 354 8.96 -29.53 -16.55
N GLN A 355 8.89 -29.45 -15.23
CA GLN A 355 9.24 -30.54 -14.32
C GLN A 355 8.31 -31.76 -14.46
N ALA A 356 7.02 -31.54 -14.68
CA ALA A 356 6.06 -32.63 -14.92
C ALA A 356 6.37 -33.37 -16.23
N SER A 357 6.82 -32.66 -17.27
CA SER A 357 7.18 -33.27 -18.56
C SER A 357 8.50 -34.04 -18.56
N THR A 358 9.48 -33.65 -17.74
CA THR A 358 10.77 -34.34 -17.65
C THR A 358 10.70 -35.63 -16.82
N ASN A 359 9.74 -35.75 -15.90
CA ASN A 359 9.65 -36.86 -14.96
C ASN A 359 8.69 -37.99 -15.39
N SER A 360 8.19 -38.02 -16.64
CA SER A 360 7.26 -39.08 -17.06
C SER A 360 7.14 -39.33 -18.58
N PRO A 361 7.65 -40.48 -19.10
CA PRO A 361 7.13 -41.11 -20.33
C PRO A 361 6.01 -42.13 -20.07
N ASP A 362 5.84 -42.60 -18.83
CA ASP A 362 4.92 -43.70 -18.46
C ASP A 362 4.18 -43.40 -17.14
N ILE A 363 3.11 -42.62 -17.21
CA ILE A 363 2.10 -42.53 -16.15
C ILE A 363 0.71 -42.67 -16.78
N THR A 364 -0.09 -43.58 -16.22
CA THR A 364 -1.50 -43.81 -16.58
C THR A 364 -2.34 -42.54 -16.44
N PRO A 365 -3.47 -42.41 -17.18
CA PRO A 365 -4.25 -41.18 -17.27
C PRO A 365 -4.71 -40.57 -15.92
N ASP A 366 -4.79 -41.39 -14.86
CA ASP A 366 -5.28 -41.00 -13.54
C ASP A 366 -4.28 -40.22 -12.67
N ASN A 367 -2.98 -40.21 -13.02
CA ASN A 367 -1.92 -39.53 -12.25
C ASN A 367 -1.31 -38.32 -12.99
N LYS A 368 -1.92 -37.85 -14.09
CA LYS A 368 -1.57 -36.54 -14.65
C LYS A 368 -1.85 -35.50 -13.58
N VAL A 369 -0.88 -34.61 -13.32
CA VAL A 369 -1.07 -33.44 -12.46
C VAL A 369 -2.32 -32.73 -12.97
N ASN A 370 -3.45 -32.88 -12.27
CA ASN A 370 -4.69 -32.20 -12.59
C ASN A 370 -4.47 -30.73 -12.28
N LEU A 371 -3.90 -30.02 -13.26
CA LEU A 371 -3.75 -28.58 -13.29
C LEU A 371 -5.06 -27.91 -13.71
N THR A 372 -6.19 -28.64 -13.72
CA THR A 372 -7.51 -28.04 -13.85
C THR A 372 -7.66 -27.02 -12.73
N PRO A 373 -7.64 -25.71 -13.05
CA PRO A 373 -7.83 -24.70 -12.05
C PRO A 373 -9.20 -24.94 -11.42
N THR A 374 -9.28 -24.88 -10.09
CA THR A 374 -10.53 -25.01 -9.34
C THR A 374 -11.61 -24.21 -10.07
N SER A 375 -12.66 -24.89 -10.52
CA SER A 375 -13.44 -24.45 -11.68
C SER A 375 -13.83 -22.96 -11.62
N LEU A 376 -13.68 -22.26 -12.74
CA LEU A 376 -14.17 -20.88 -12.95
C LEU A 376 -15.65 -20.70 -12.54
N ALA A 377 -16.42 -21.81 -12.45
CA ALA A 377 -17.83 -21.81 -12.13
C ALA A 377 -18.14 -21.44 -10.67
N MET A 378 -17.23 -21.66 -9.71
CA MET A 378 -17.51 -21.37 -8.29
C MET A 378 -17.29 -19.91 -7.88
N TYR A 379 -16.59 -19.14 -8.71
CA TYR A 379 -16.36 -17.71 -8.46
C TYR A 379 -17.37 -16.80 -9.17
N LYS A 380 -18.40 -17.37 -9.82
CA LYS A 380 -19.43 -16.60 -10.53
C LYS A 380 -20.39 -15.85 -9.59
N GLU A 381 -20.57 -16.29 -8.34
CA GLU A 381 -21.53 -15.64 -7.43
C GLU A 381 -21.04 -14.31 -6.84
N ASP A 382 -19.73 -14.04 -6.84
CA ASP A 382 -19.14 -12.81 -6.29
C ASP A 382 -18.73 -11.79 -7.36
N LEU A 383 -19.23 -11.92 -8.60
CA LEU A 383 -19.09 -10.88 -9.65
C LEU A 383 -19.98 -9.65 -9.40
N ARG A 384 -20.40 -9.40 -8.15
CA ARG A 384 -20.76 -8.04 -7.76
C ARG A 384 -19.45 -7.29 -7.59
N PRO A 385 -19.14 -6.23 -8.37
CA PRO A 385 -18.10 -5.31 -7.95
C PRO A 385 -18.44 -4.91 -6.53
N SER A 386 -17.57 -5.26 -5.58
CA SER A 386 -17.68 -4.76 -4.22
C SER A 386 -17.79 -3.24 -4.35
N ARG A 387 -19.00 -2.74 -4.13
CA ARG A 387 -19.31 -1.34 -4.33
C ARG A 387 -18.58 -0.60 -3.20
N ALA A 388 -17.60 0.19 -3.61
CA ALA A 388 -16.76 1.10 -2.84
C ALA A 388 -15.70 0.48 -1.93
N PRO A 389 -14.44 0.97 -1.97
CA PRO A 389 -13.49 0.70 -0.90
C PRO A 389 -14.08 1.22 0.42
N LYS A 390 -14.13 0.36 1.44
CA LYS A 390 -14.49 0.75 2.83
C LYS A 390 -13.40 1.60 3.50
N THR A 391 -12.34 1.95 2.78
CA THR A 391 -11.21 2.75 3.25
C THR A 391 -11.30 4.17 2.71
N ILE A 392 -11.49 5.12 3.62
CA ILE A 392 -11.39 6.57 3.35
C ILE A 392 -10.04 6.85 2.66
N ALA A 393 -10.05 7.68 1.61
CA ALA A 393 -8.88 8.00 0.81
C ALA A 393 -7.75 8.63 1.68
N ALA A 394 -6.50 8.27 1.39
CA ALA A 394 -5.33 8.69 2.18
C ALA A 394 -5.13 10.22 2.20
N TRP A 395 -5.49 10.92 1.12
CA TRP A 395 -5.43 12.38 1.07
C TRP A 395 -6.38 13.00 2.11
N LEU A 396 -7.62 12.49 2.22
CA LEU A 396 -8.63 12.99 3.17
C LEU A 396 -8.19 12.75 4.61
N ARG A 397 -7.61 11.58 4.88
CA ARG A 397 -7.09 11.24 6.21
C ARG A 397 -5.96 12.16 6.65
N SER A 398 -5.13 12.62 5.71
CA SER A 398 -4.01 13.52 6.00
C SER A 398 -4.43 14.97 6.24
N CYS A 399 -5.63 15.38 5.82
CA CYS A 399 -6.07 16.77 5.96
C CYS A 399 -7.16 16.97 7.01
N LEU A 400 -7.78 15.93 7.56
CA LEU A 400 -8.80 16.08 8.60
C LEU A 400 -8.25 15.77 9.99
N SER A 401 -8.61 16.62 10.96
CA SER A 401 -8.28 16.43 12.37
C SER A 401 -9.41 16.93 13.26
N TYR A 402 -9.52 16.39 14.47
CA TYR A 402 -10.28 17.08 15.51
C TYR A 402 -9.47 18.22 16.09
N LEU A 403 -10.16 19.30 16.43
CA LEU A 403 -9.64 20.45 17.17
C LEU A 403 -10.44 20.60 18.46
N VAL A 404 -9.74 20.77 19.59
CA VAL A 404 -10.36 21.02 20.90
C VAL A 404 -9.74 22.27 21.50
N LEU A 405 -10.57 23.28 21.71
CA LEU A 405 -10.17 24.50 22.42
C LEU A 405 -10.02 24.23 23.92
N GLU A 406 -9.23 25.04 24.63
CA GLU A 406 -9.06 24.95 26.09
C GLU A 406 -10.41 24.99 26.83
N SER A 407 -11.34 25.83 26.38
CA SER A 407 -12.72 25.95 26.84
C SER A 407 -13.59 24.71 26.58
N GLU A 408 -13.19 23.85 25.64
CA GLU A 408 -13.95 22.67 25.18
C GLU A 408 -13.41 21.35 25.74
N LEU A 409 -12.36 21.35 26.57
CA LEU A 409 -11.71 20.12 27.06
C LEU A 409 -12.64 19.17 27.84
N LYS A 410 -13.66 19.71 28.51
CA LYS A 410 -14.66 18.92 29.26
C LYS A 410 -15.82 18.42 28.40
N GLN A 411 -15.93 18.87 27.15
CA GLN A 411 -17.00 18.48 26.26
C GLN A 411 -16.85 17.01 25.87
N THR A 412 -17.95 16.25 25.89
CA THR A 412 -17.94 14.82 25.54
C THR A 412 -18.83 14.48 24.36
N THR A 413 -19.80 15.34 24.02
CA THR A 413 -20.83 15.01 23.01
C THR A 413 -20.48 15.43 21.59
N LYS A 414 -19.45 16.26 21.42
CA LYS A 414 -18.96 16.69 20.11
C LYS A 414 -17.50 17.09 20.12
N ARG A 415 -16.89 17.05 18.94
CA ARG A 415 -15.54 17.56 18.64
C ARG A 415 -15.59 18.41 17.38
N ARG A 416 -14.87 19.54 17.33
CA ARG A 416 -14.76 20.32 16.09
C ARG A 416 -13.95 19.52 15.08
N LEU A 417 -14.39 19.55 13.84
CA LEU A 417 -13.68 18.98 12.72
C LEU A 417 -13.06 20.12 11.94
N VAL A 418 -11.78 20.03 11.62
CA VAL A 418 -11.08 21.02 10.81
C VAL A 418 -10.36 20.34 9.65
N CYS A 419 -10.24 21.09 8.57
CA CYS A 419 -9.32 20.80 7.49
C CYS A 419 -7.98 21.50 7.77
N LEU A 420 -6.87 20.78 7.66
CA LEU A 420 -5.52 21.30 7.87
C LEU A 420 -5.05 22.02 6.60
N SER A 421 -5.76 23.09 6.27
CA SER A 421 -5.54 23.96 5.14
C SER A 421 -5.46 25.40 5.60
N ALA A 422 -4.65 26.22 4.91
CA ALA A 422 -4.60 27.66 5.11
C ALA A 422 -5.97 28.34 4.96
N GLU A 423 -6.88 27.75 4.18
CA GLU A 423 -8.22 28.28 3.91
C GLU A 423 -9.26 27.88 4.97
N ASP A 424 -8.95 26.96 5.90
CA ASP A 424 -9.90 26.54 6.92
C ASP A 424 -10.23 27.68 7.88
N LYS A 425 -11.54 27.83 8.16
CA LYS A 425 -12.09 28.93 8.95
C LYS A 425 -11.53 29.04 10.37
N ILE A 426 -11.09 27.93 10.97
CA ILE A 426 -10.67 27.85 12.38
C ILE A 426 -9.16 27.58 12.48
N TYR A 427 -8.64 26.68 11.63
CA TYR A 427 -7.24 26.32 11.61
C TYR A 427 -6.38 27.43 11.01
N GLY A 428 -6.81 28.02 9.88
CA GLY A 428 -6.09 29.10 9.20
C GLY A 428 -6.34 30.50 9.76
N ALA A 429 -7.30 30.65 10.67
CA ALA A 429 -7.64 31.93 11.30
C ALA A 429 -6.68 32.30 12.45
N THR A 430 -6.83 33.52 12.98
CA THR A 430 -6.02 34.06 14.09
C THR A 430 -6.15 33.25 15.38
N ASP A 431 -5.07 33.17 16.15
CA ASP A 431 -5.06 32.51 17.47
C ASP A 431 -5.96 33.26 18.47
N THR A 432 -7.09 32.64 18.84
CA THR A 432 -8.04 33.18 19.82
C THR A 432 -7.94 32.50 21.19
N GLU A 433 -7.51 31.24 21.22
CA GLU A 433 -7.42 30.41 22.43
C GLU A 433 -6.44 29.24 22.19
N LYS A 434 -5.83 28.69 23.26
CA LYS A 434 -5.03 27.46 23.15
C LYS A 434 -5.89 26.31 22.66
N CYS A 435 -5.33 25.49 21.79
CA CYS A 435 -6.03 24.32 21.27
C CYS A 435 -5.12 23.10 21.13
N VAL A 436 -5.72 21.92 21.24
CA VAL A 436 -5.07 20.64 20.96
C VAL A 436 -5.76 19.94 19.81
N PHE A 437 -4.97 19.19 19.05
CA PHE A 437 -5.43 18.39 17.93
C PHE A 437 -5.46 16.92 18.33
N LEU A 438 -6.51 16.23 17.90
CA LEU A 438 -6.63 14.79 18.07
C LEU A 438 -6.78 14.14 16.70
N PRO A 439 -6.11 13.00 16.48
CA PRO A 439 -6.36 12.21 15.30
C PRO A 439 -7.79 11.65 15.28
N ILE A 440 -8.33 11.46 14.08
CA ILE A 440 -9.62 10.80 13.87
C ILE A 440 -9.41 9.29 13.94
N ASP A 441 -10.22 8.62 14.76
CA ASP A 441 -10.23 7.16 14.78
C ASP A 441 -11.16 6.66 13.68
N TRP A 442 -10.58 6.40 12.51
CA TRP A 442 -11.34 5.98 11.33
C TRP A 442 -12.04 4.63 11.46
N LYS A 443 -11.85 3.90 12.58
CA LYS A 443 -12.61 2.68 12.87
C LYS A 443 -13.85 2.99 13.69
N THR A 444 -13.71 3.80 14.74
CA THR A 444 -14.84 4.12 15.63
C THR A 444 -15.68 5.28 15.12
N ASP A 445 -15.03 6.31 14.58
CA ASP A 445 -15.65 7.61 14.33
C ASP A 445 -16.26 7.71 12.93
N ILE A 446 -15.95 6.77 12.03
CA ILE A 446 -16.39 6.80 10.62
C ILE A 446 -17.92 6.84 10.47
N HIS A 447 -18.65 6.31 11.45
CA HIS A 447 -20.10 6.26 11.48
C HIS A 447 -20.74 7.44 12.22
N ASN A 448 -19.93 8.33 12.80
CA ASN A 448 -20.44 9.50 13.50
C ASN A 448 -21.03 10.53 12.53
N VAL A 449 -22.02 11.28 13.02
CA VAL A 449 -22.70 12.32 12.24
C VAL A 449 -21.88 13.59 12.25
N ILE A 450 -21.59 14.12 11.06
CA ILE A 450 -20.96 15.42 10.88
C ILE A 450 -22.06 16.46 10.77
N LYS A 451 -22.01 17.51 11.58
CA LYS A 451 -22.87 18.67 11.49
C LYS A 451 -22.12 19.81 10.83
N VAL A 452 -22.75 20.42 9.84
CA VAL A 452 -22.21 21.57 9.11
C VAL A 452 -23.15 22.75 9.28
N LYS A 453 -22.66 23.80 9.91
CA LYS A 453 -23.42 25.04 10.15
C LYS A 453 -22.86 26.17 9.30
N SER A 454 -23.66 26.59 8.34
CA SER A 454 -23.47 27.85 7.63
C SER A 454 -24.13 29.02 8.37
N HIS A 455 -23.98 30.22 7.80
CA HIS A 455 -24.66 31.42 8.28
C HIS A 455 -26.20 31.33 8.27
N ARG A 456 -26.82 30.48 7.43
CA ARG A 456 -28.28 30.37 7.28
C ARG A 456 -28.86 29.00 7.59
N ASN A 457 -28.08 27.94 7.40
CA ASN A 457 -28.55 26.56 7.42
C ASN A 457 -27.64 25.66 8.27
N LEU A 458 -28.24 24.63 8.86
CA LEU A 458 -27.58 23.50 9.50
C LEU A 458 -27.97 22.24 8.74
N TRP A 459 -26.99 21.43 8.35
CA TRP A 459 -27.22 20.13 7.73
C TRP A 459 -26.26 19.07 8.26
N GLU A 460 -26.53 17.83 7.89
CA GLU A 460 -25.76 16.66 8.29
C GLU A 460 -24.97 16.13 7.10
N ALA A 461 -23.81 15.54 7.39
CA ALA A 461 -22.99 14.80 6.46
C ALA A 461 -22.33 13.62 7.20
N SER A 462 -21.64 12.78 6.45
CA SER A 462 -20.84 11.67 6.95
C SER A 462 -19.42 11.73 6.41
N PHE A 463 -18.49 11.05 7.09
CA PHE A 463 -17.12 10.91 6.59
C PHE A 463 -17.05 10.25 5.21
N LEU A 464 -18.00 9.36 4.89
CA LEU A 464 -18.06 8.70 3.59
C LEU A 464 -18.47 9.67 2.48
N GLU A 465 -19.42 10.57 2.74
CA GLU A 465 -19.82 11.61 1.79
C GLU A 465 -18.67 12.63 1.57
N LEU A 466 -17.97 13.01 2.65
CA LEU A 466 -16.78 13.86 2.52
C LEU A 466 -15.69 13.18 1.67
N ALA A 467 -15.51 11.86 1.81
CA ALA A 467 -14.53 11.11 1.03
C ALA A 467 -14.89 10.99 -0.46
N GLN A 468 -16.15 11.17 -0.81
CA GLN A 468 -16.63 11.20 -2.20
C GLN A 468 -16.63 12.61 -2.81
N SER A 469 -16.46 13.64 -1.97
CA SER A 469 -16.44 15.04 -2.40
C SER A 469 -15.13 15.39 -3.09
N HIS A 470 -15.16 16.35 -4.01
CA HIS A 470 -13.93 16.83 -4.62
C HIS A 470 -13.10 17.65 -3.62
N PRO A 471 -11.75 17.63 -3.68
CA PRO A 471 -10.90 18.35 -2.73
C PRO A 471 -11.25 19.85 -2.60
N HIS A 472 -11.56 20.53 -3.71
CA HIS A 472 -11.94 21.95 -3.69
C HIS A 472 -13.28 22.22 -2.98
N GLU A 473 -14.27 21.34 -3.14
CA GLU A 473 -15.56 21.43 -2.44
C GLU A 473 -15.38 21.23 -0.94
N LEU A 474 -14.51 20.28 -0.57
CA LEU A 474 -14.17 20.03 0.82
C LEU A 474 -13.50 21.25 1.46
N ILE A 475 -12.47 21.82 0.82
CA ILE A 475 -11.80 23.03 1.33
C ILE A 475 -12.80 24.17 1.48
N SER A 476 -13.64 24.41 0.46
CA SER A 476 -14.68 25.43 0.50
C SER A 476 -15.70 25.21 1.63
N LEU A 477 -16.05 23.95 1.91
CA LEU A 477 -16.94 23.60 3.03
C LEU A 477 -16.32 24.01 4.37
N PHE A 478 -15.05 23.71 4.61
CA PHE A 478 -14.36 24.07 5.86
C PHE A 478 -13.99 25.56 5.95
N ALA A 479 -13.77 26.23 4.83
CA ALA A 479 -13.48 27.66 4.79
C ALA A 479 -14.68 28.54 5.20
N ASN A 480 -15.90 28.07 4.93
CA ASN A 480 -17.11 28.90 5.06
C ASN A 480 -18.05 28.48 6.19
N ASN A 481 -17.83 27.34 6.84
CA ASN A 481 -18.79 26.74 7.77
C ASN A 481 -18.14 26.34 9.09
N ASP A 482 -18.96 26.28 10.16
CA ASP A 482 -18.56 25.62 11.40
C ASP A 482 -18.89 24.13 11.28
N VAL A 483 -17.88 23.28 11.40
CA VAL A 483 -18.02 21.82 11.24
C VAL A 483 -17.68 21.11 12.55
N TRP A 484 -18.54 20.20 12.99
CA TRP A 484 -18.26 19.35 14.15
C TRP A 484 -18.83 17.95 13.95
N VAL A 485 -18.29 16.99 14.70
CA VAL A 485 -18.77 15.61 14.72
C VAL A 485 -19.42 15.34 16.06
N GLU A 486 -20.63 14.81 16.03
CA GLU A 486 -21.36 14.36 17.22
C GLU A 486 -20.97 12.91 17.54
N GLY A 487 -20.71 12.63 18.81
CA GLY A 487 -20.27 11.31 19.26
C GLY A 487 -19.91 11.31 20.74
N ASP A 488 -19.64 10.12 21.27
CA ASP A 488 -19.28 9.93 22.68
C ASP A 488 -17.75 9.97 22.85
N TYR A 489 -17.23 11.16 23.14
CA TYR A 489 -15.81 11.43 23.31
C TYR A 489 -15.39 11.46 24.79
N THR A 490 -14.19 10.96 25.06
CA THR A 490 -13.56 11.07 26.38
C THR A 490 -13.20 12.52 26.71
N PRO A 491 -13.46 13.00 27.95
CA PRO A 491 -12.95 14.28 28.43
C PRO A 491 -11.41 14.34 28.38
N LEU A 492 -10.86 15.52 28.12
CA LEU A 492 -9.41 15.76 28.03
C LEU A 492 -8.85 16.61 29.17
N ALA A 493 -9.68 16.96 30.15
CA ALA A 493 -9.35 17.74 31.34
C ALA A 493 -9.63 16.98 32.63
#